data_AF-G7Z7A5-F1
#
_entry.id   AF-G7Z7A5-F1
#
_cell.length_a   1.000
_cell.length_b   1.000
_cell.length_c   1.000
_cell.angle_alpha   90.00
_cell.angle_beta   90.00
_cell.angle_gamma   90.00
#
_symmetry.space_group_name_H-M   'P 1'
#
loop_
_entity.id
_entity.type
_entity.pdbx_description
1 polymer ?
#
loop_
_entity_poly.entity_id
_entity_poly.type
_entity_poly.pdbx_seq_one_letter_code
_entity_poly.pdbx_strand_id
1 'polypeptide(L)'
;MTRPPSPPRSPQDAFSVAELTERAARLGAALEEARAEAEAGVLIDLAGLEDSVAQLCAAAEGMPRSDARTLLGPLGDLVAALDPLAASLTDQQAKREQSLAAALAGRDDPHTARQRAAAAYGRSGPGRTDDLP
;
A
#
# COMPACT_ATOMS: atom_id res chain seq x y z
N MET A 1 -29.48 14.70 46.24
CA MET A 1 -28.18 14.07 46.58
C MET A 1 -27.29 14.15 45.34
N THR A 2 -26.29 15.01 45.40
CA THR A 2 -25.40 15.40 44.30
C THR A 2 -24.37 14.32 44.01
N ARG A 3 -24.26 13.94 42.73
CA ARG A 3 -23.26 12.99 42.20
C ARG A 3 -21.85 13.52 42.47
N PRO A 4 -20.91 12.70 42.96
CA PRO A 4 -19.54 13.16 43.21
C PRO A 4 -18.83 13.50 41.88
N PRO A 5 -17.88 14.46 41.88
CA PRO A 5 -17.07 14.76 40.71
C PRO A 5 -16.13 13.60 40.40
N SER A 6 -16.04 13.22 39.12
CA SER A 6 -15.07 12.25 38.63
C SER A 6 -13.63 12.70 38.93
N PRO A 7 -12.71 11.80 39.28
CA PRO A 7 -11.31 12.17 39.49
C PRO A 7 -10.67 12.65 38.17
N PRO A 8 -9.67 13.55 38.24
CA PRO A 8 -8.90 13.95 37.06
C PRO A 8 -8.18 12.74 36.48
N ARG A 9 -8.24 12.58 35.14
CA ARG A 9 -7.45 11.56 34.42
C ARG A 9 -5.97 11.76 34.75
N SER A 10 -5.31 10.71 35.23
CA SER A 10 -3.88 10.72 35.56
C SER A 10 -3.02 11.03 34.32
N PRO A 11 -1.75 11.45 34.46
CA PRO A 11 -0.82 11.74 33.36
C PRO A 11 -0.32 10.48 32.61
N GLN A 12 -1.15 9.44 32.48
CA GLN A 12 -0.76 8.09 32.06
C GLN A 12 -0.60 7.88 30.55
N ASP A 13 -0.70 8.92 29.72
CA ASP A 13 -0.43 8.82 28.27
C ASP A 13 0.99 9.30 27.89
N ALA A 14 1.93 9.29 28.84
CA ALA A 14 3.35 9.42 28.50
C ALA A 14 3.87 8.03 28.10
N PHE A 15 3.89 7.74 26.80
CA PHE A 15 4.55 6.54 26.27
C PHE A 15 5.98 6.48 26.80
N SER A 16 6.41 5.31 27.28
CA SER A 16 7.79 5.09 27.66
C SER A 16 8.69 4.99 26.43
N VAL A 17 9.99 5.24 26.61
CA VAL A 17 11.00 5.08 25.53
C VAL A 17 10.97 3.66 24.96
N ALA A 18 10.79 2.64 25.82
CA ALA A 18 10.72 1.25 25.39
C ALA A 18 9.49 1.00 24.48
N GLU A 19 8.32 1.52 24.84
CA GLU A 19 7.10 1.39 24.03
C GLU A 19 7.22 2.10 22.69
N LEU A 20 7.81 3.30 22.66
CA LEU A 20 8.06 4.01 21.40
C LEU A 20 9.10 3.28 20.54
N THR A 21 10.12 2.69 21.14
CA THR A 21 11.13 1.88 20.43
C THR A 21 10.49 0.64 19.81
N GLU A 22 9.66 -0.08 20.57
CA GLU A 22 8.92 -1.24 20.07
C GLU A 22 7.93 -0.85 18.96
N ARG A 23 7.26 0.30 19.11
CA ARG A 23 6.35 0.81 18.08
C ARG A 23 7.10 1.18 16.80
N ALA A 24 8.26 1.84 16.90
CA ALA A 24 9.13 2.13 15.77
C ALA A 24 9.62 0.84 15.07
N ALA A 25 10.04 -0.16 15.85
CA ALA A 25 10.48 -1.45 15.31
C ALA A 25 9.36 -2.20 14.59
N ARG A 26 8.15 -2.23 15.17
CA ARG A 26 6.97 -2.82 14.51
C ARG A 26 6.62 -2.10 13.21
N LEU A 27 6.71 -0.78 13.20
CA LEU A 27 6.45 0.01 12.00
C LEU A 27 7.51 -0.25 10.92
N GLY A 28 8.79 -0.33 11.30
CA GLY A 28 9.87 -0.71 10.40
C GLY A 28 9.67 -2.10 9.79
N ALA A 29 9.27 -3.09 10.60
CA ALA A 29 8.96 -4.43 10.09
C ALA A 29 7.79 -4.43 9.09
N ALA A 30 6.73 -3.65 9.36
CA ALA A 30 5.61 -3.51 8.44
C ALA A 30 6.01 -2.82 7.12
N LEU A 31 6.94 -1.86 7.16
CA LEU A 31 7.47 -1.22 5.95
C LEU A 31 8.31 -2.18 5.10
N GLU A 32 9.13 -3.03 5.73
CA GLU A 32 9.88 -4.07 5.01
C GLU A 32 8.97 -5.15 4.42
N GLU A 33 7.91 -5.55 5.12
CA GLU A 33 6.89 -6.46 4.60
C GLU A 33 6.15 -5.83 3.40
N ALA A 34 5.68 -4.59 3.55
CA ALA A 34 5.07 -3.84 2.46
C ALA A 34 6.01 -3.72 1.26
N ARG A 35 7.30 -3.50 1.49
CA ARG A 35 8.29 -3.46 0.41
C ARG A 35 8.38 -4.81 -0.31
N ALA A 36 8.46 -5.92 0.43
CA ALA A 36 8.51 -7.26 -0.17
C ALA A 36 7.25 -7.56 -1.00
N GLU A 37 6.08 -7.13 -0.51
CA GLU A 37 4.81 -7.21 -1.25
C GLU A 37 4.84 -6.37 -2.54
N ALA A 38 5.42 -5.17 -2.49
CA ALA A 38 5.52 -4.27 -3.64
C ALA A 38 6.41 -4.87 -4.73
N GLU A 39 7.55 -5.44 -4.31
CA GLU A 39 8.49 -6.15 -5.18
C GLU A 39 7.84 -7.40 -5.81
N ALA A 40 6.94 -8.07 -5.08
CA ALA A 40 6.12 -9.18 -5.59
C ALA A 40 4.96 -8.71 -6.49
N GLY A 41 4.71 -7.41 -6.61
CA GLY A 41 3.65 -6.83 -7.42
C GLY A 41 2.27 -6.79 -6.76
N VAL A 42 2.19 -7.13 -5.46
CA VAL A 42 0.96 -7.09 -4.65
C VAL A 42 0.54 -5.65 -4.39
N LEU A 43 -0.77 -5.39 -4.37
CA LEU A 43 -1.32 -4.08 -3.99
C LEU A 43 -1.28 -3.93 -2.48
N ILE A 44 -0.60 -2.89 -1.99
CA ILE A 44 -0.49 -2.58 -0.57
C ILE A 44 -1.37 -1.38 -0.26
N ASP A 45 -2.06 -1.45 0.88
CA ASP A 45 -2.74 -0.30 1.47
C ASP A 45 -1.83 0.36 2.51
N LEU A 46 -1.45 1.62 2.26
CA LEU A 46 -0.63 2.43 3.18
C LEU A 46 -1.48 3.43 3.97
N ALA A 47 -2.81 3.30 3.97
CA ALA A 47 -3.69 4.17 4.73
C ALA A 47 -3.34 4.16 6.22
N GLY A 48 -3.25 5.36 6.81
CA GLY A 48 -2.94 5.53 8.24
C GLY A 48 -1.46 5.37 8.62
N LEU A 49 -0.55 5.13 7.65
CA LEU A 49 0.89 5.16 7.90
C LEU A 49 1.34 6.55 8.37
N GLU A 50 0.89 7.60 7.68
CA GLU A 50 1.20 9.00 8.03
C GLU A 50 0.78 9.33 9.47
N ASP A 51 -0.46 9.01 9.84
CA ASP A 51 -0.98 9.23 11.20
C ASP A 51 -0.17 8.44 12.25
N SER A 52 0.24 7.21 11.92
CA SER A 52 1.03 6.37 12.81
C SER A 52 2.44 6.93 13.04
N VAL A 53 3.09 7.43 11.99
CA VAL A 53 4.39 8.11 12.08
C VAL A 53 4.24 9.44 12.81
N ALA A 54 3.22 10.23 12.51
CA ALA A 54 2.96 11.52 13.16
C ALA A 54 2.75 11.36 14.68
N GLN A 55 1.98 10.34 15.10
CA GLN A 55 1.82 10.00 16.51
C GLN A 55 3.14 9.61 17.18
N LEU A 56 3.97 8.81 16.49
CA LEU A 56 5.29 8.40 16.99
C LEU A 56 6.22 9.60 17.17
N CYS A 57 6.28 10.49 16.19
CA CYS A 57 7.07 11.72 16.25
C CYS A 57 6.57 12.66 17.35
N ALA A 58 5.26 12.90 17.44
CA ALA A 58 4.67 13.75 18.48
C ALA A 58 4.94 13.20 19.89
N ALA A 59 4.88 11.87 20.08
CA ALA A 59 5.21 11.25 21.34
C ALA A 59 6.71 11.40 21.70
N ALA A 60 7.60 11.27 20.71
CA ALA A 60 9.03 11.47 20.91
C ALA A 60 9.40 12.95 21.20
N GLU A 61 8.71 13.92 20.58
CA GLU A 61 8.88 15.35 20.83
C GLU A 61 8.44 15.75 22.25
N GLY A 62 7.45 15.06 22.82
CA GLY A 62 6.98 15.27 24.19
C GLY A 62 7.94 14.77 25.27
N MET A 63 9.01 14.05 24.91
CA MET A 63 9.94 13.43 25.86
C MET A 63 11.08 14.36 26.32
N PRO A 64 11.68 14.08 27.50
CA PRO A 64 12.96 14.67 27.89
C PRO A 64 14.04 14.42 26.84
N ARG A 65 14.96 15.38 26.68
CA ARG A 65 16.02 15.32 25.66
C ARG A 65 16.96 14.10 25.79
N SER A 66 17.15 13.57 27.00
CA SER A 66 17.91 12.33 27.25
C SER A 66 17.25 11.12 26.59
N ASP A 67 15.93 11.08 26.67
CA ASP A 67 15.10 9.95 26.29
C ASP A 67 14.84 9.97 24.78
N ALA A 68 14.57 11.16 24.24
CA ALA A 68 14.46 11.39 22.80
C ALA A 68 15.75 11.03 22.05
N ARG A 69 16.93 11.21 22.65
CA ARG A 69 18.21 10.81 22.03
C ARG A 69 18.31 9.30 21.79
N THR A 70 17.75 8.49 22.68
CA THR A 70 17.73 7.03 22.53
C THR A 70 16.85 6.59 21.35
N LEU A 71 15.84 7.40 20.98
CA LEU A 71 14.94 7.13 19.86
C LEU A 71 15.51 7.52 18.50
N LEU A 72 16.60 8.29 18.44
CA LEU A 72 17.17 8.76 17.17
C LEU A 72 17.64 7.62 16.25
N GLY A 73 18.15 6.53 16.81
CA GLY A 73 18.52 5.33 16.04
C GLY A 73 17.30 4.69 15.38
N PRO A 74 16.32 4.20 16.17
CA PRO A 74 15.10 3.59 15.64
C PRO A 74 14.32 4.50 14.67
N LEU A 75 14.25 5.81 14.92
CA LEU A 75 13.61 6.75 13.99
C LEU A 75 14.42 6.95 12.71
N GLY A 76 15.74 6.95 12.79
CA GLY A 76 16.63 6.99 11.62
C GLY A 76 16.48 5.75 10.75
N ASP A 77 16.40 4.57 11.37
CA ASP A 77 16.17 3.30 10.67
C ASP A 77 14.79 3.30 9.97
N LEU A 78 13.77 3.85 10.62
CA LEU A 78 12.44 4.01 10.02
C LEU A 78 12.48 4.88 8.76
N VAL A 79 13.16 6.04 8.84
CA VAL A 79 13.33 6.94 7.68
C VAL A 79 14.09 6.24 6.56
N ALA A 80 15.16 5.51 6.89
CA ALA A 80 15.96 4.77 5.92
C ALA A 80 15.16 3.66 5.20
N ALA A 81 14.14 3.09 5.84
CA ALA A 81 13.26 2.08 5.25
C ALA A 81 12.22 2.65 4.26
N LEU A 82 11.88 3.94 4.37
CA LEU A 82 10.90 4.58 3.49
C LEU A 82 11.41 4.77 2.06
N ASP A 83 12.69 5.08 1.89
CA ASP A 83 13.27 5.32 0.55
C ASP A 83 13.23 4.07 -0.35
N PRO A 84 13.67 2.86 0.11
CA PRO A 84 13.51 1.63 -0.65
C PRO A 84 12.05 1.29 -0.97
N LEU A 85 11.12 1.49 -0.04
CA LEU A 85 9.70 1.26 -0.27
C LEU A 85 9.16 2.17 -1.39
N ALA A 86 9.48 3.46 -1.35
CA ALA A 86 9.09 4.41 -2.39
C ALA A 86 9.65 4.04 -3.77
N ALA A 87 10.90 3.57 -3.82
CA ALA A 87 11.51 3.06 -5.04
C ALA A 87 10.77 1.83 -5.59
N SER A 88 10.45 0.86 -4.74
CA SER A 88 9.71 -0.35 -5.14
C SER A 88 8.30 -0.04 -5.65
N LEU A 89 7.58 0.89 -5.01
CA LEU A 89 6.25 1.33 -5.48
C LEU A 89 6.33 2.04 -6.83
N THR A 90 7.35 2.88 -7.05
CA THR A 90 7.57 3.56 -8.34
C THR A 90 7.85 2.55 -9.45
N ASP A 91 8.69 1.55 -9.19
CA ASP A 91 8.99 0.48 -10.14
C ASP A 91 7.75 -0.38 -10.44
N GLN A 92 6.96 -0.71 -9.42
CA GLN A 92 5.68 -1.42 -9.58
C GLN A 92 4.70 -0.64 -10.45
N GLN A 93 4.60 0.68 -10.26
CA GLN A 93 3.77 1.55 -11.09
C GLN A 93 4.27 1.56 -12.54
N ALA A 94 5.57 1.74 -12.77
CA ALA A 94 6.15 1.74 -14.11
C ALA A 94 5.90 0.41 -14.85
N LYS A 95 6.06 -0.73 -14.16
CA LYS A 95 5.75 -2.06 -14.70
C LYS A 95 4.28 -2.20 -15.08
N ARG A 96 3.35 -1.68 -14.26
CA ARG A 96 1.92 -1.69 -14.58
C ARG A 96 1.61 -0.86 -15.80
N GLU A 97 2.12 0.36 -15.89
CA GLU A 97 1.93 1.23 -17.04
C GLU A 97 2.45 0.58 -18.33
N GLN A 98 3.62 -0.05 -18.29
CA GLN A 98 4.17 -0.82 -19.41
C GLN A 98 3.29 -2.00 -19.79
N SER A 99 2.79 -2.76 -18.82
CA SER A 99 1.89 -3.90 -19.07
C SER A 99 0.57 -3.47 -19.71
N LEU A 100 0.01 -2.34 -19.26
CA LEU A 100 -1.20 -1.75 -19.82
C LEU A 100 -0.95 -1.23 -21.24
N ALA A 101 0.17 -0.56 -21.47
CA ALA A 101 0.57 -0.09 -22.80
C ALA A 101 0.74 -1.25 -23.78
N ALA A 102 1.39 -2.35 -23.35
CA ALA A 102 1.54 -3.56 -24.17
C ALA A 102 0.19 -4.24 -24.46
N ALA A 103 -0.70 -4.32 -23.48
CA ALA A 103 -2.04 -4.88 -23.66
C ALA A 103 -2.90 -4.03 -24.62
N LEU A 104 -2.77 -2.70 -24.56
CA LEU A 104 -3.43 -1.78 -25.49
C LEU A 104 -2.83 -1.89 -26.90
N ALA A 105 -1.51 -1.98 -27.03
CA ALA A 105 -0.86 -2.17 -28.33
C ALA A 105 -1.26 -3.49 -29.00
N GLY A 106 -1.34 -4.59 -28.25
CA GLY A 106 -1.78 -5.89 -28.77
C GLY A 106 -3.28 -5.95 -29.10
N ARG A 107 -4.09 -5.06 -28.53
CA ARG A 107 -5.51 -4.91 -28.91
C ARG A 107 -5.69 -4.35 -30.32
N ASP A 108 -4.72 -3.57 -30.78
CA ASP A 108 -4.68 -2.98 -32.11
C ASP A 108 -3.90 -3.85 -33.11
N ASP A 109 -3.49 -5.07 -32.71
CA ASP A 109 -2.87 -6.02 -33.63
C ASP A 109 -3.81 -6.33 -34.80
N PRO A 110 -3.30 -6.33 -36.05
CA PRO A 110 -4.10 -6.61 -37.23
C PRO A 110 -4.75 -8.00 -37.19
N HIS A 111 -4.18 -8.94 -36.43
CA HIS A 111 -4.75 -10.27 -36.20
C HIS A 111 -6.01 -10.25 -35.32
N THR A 112 -6.03 -9.47 -34.23
CA THR A 112 -7.23 -9.28 -33.37
C THR A 112 -8.27 -8.40 -34.06
N ALA A 113 -7.87 -7.42 -34.88
CA ALA A 113 -8.79 -6.67 -35.74
C ALA A 113 -9.46 -7.57 -36.80
N ARG A 114 -8.69 -8.45 -37.45
CA ARG A 114 -9.21 -9.40 -38.46
C ARG A 114 -10.10 -10.48 -37.83
N GLN A 115 -9.78 -10.97 -36.63
CA GLN A 115 -10.66 -11.87 -35.87
C GLN A 115 -11.97 -11.19 -35.45
N ARG A 116 -11.93 -9.93 -34.98
CA ARG A 116 -13.15 -9.15 -34.67
C ARG A 116 -14.00 -8.92 -35.91
N ALA A 117 -13.40 -8.56 -37.05
CA ALA A 117 -14.12 -8.40 -38.31
C ALA A 117 -14.71 -9.75 -38.78
N ALA A 118 -13.95 -10.84 -38.68
CA ALA A 118 -14.45 -12.17 -39.01
C ALA A 118 -15.59 -12.63 -38.09
N ALA A 119 -15.62 -12.25 -36.81
CA ALA A 119 -16.73 -12.53 -35.91
C ALA A 119 -17.97 -11.67 -36.21
N ALA A 120 -17.78 -10.40 -36.61
CA ALA A 120 -18.87 -9.49 -36.98
C ALA A 120 -19.52 -9.85 -38.32
N TYR A 121 -18.73 -10.35 -39.28
CA TYR A 121 -19.23 -10.75 -40.61
C TYR A 121 -19.41 -12.27 -40.77
N GLY A 122 -18.92 -13.07 -39.82
CA GLY A 122 -18.95 -14.53 -39.85
C GLY A 122 -20.05 -15.13 -38.98
N ARG A 123 -21.25 -15.20 -39.55
CA ARG A 123 -22.27 -16.25 -39.30
C ARG A 123 -22.98 -16.22 -37.94
N SER A 124 -24.02 -15.37 -37.84
CA SER A 124 -25.31 -15.79 -37.27
C SER A 124 -26.16 -16.35 -38.41
N GLY A 125 -25.97 -17.62 -38.73
CA GLY A 125 -26.84 -18.37 -39.64
C GLY A 125 -27.05 -19.76 -39.04
N PRO A 126 -28.15 -19.99 -38.29
CA PRO A 126 -28.49 -21.34 -37.89
C PRO A 126 -28.91 -22.12 -39.13
N GLY A 127 -28.32 -23.30 -39.30
CA GLY A 127 -28.62 -24.20 -40.39
C GLY A 127 -30.11 -24.54 -40.43
N ARG A 128 -30.70 -24.41 -41.61
CA ARG A 128 -31.87 -25.18 -42.02
C ARG A 128 -31.38 -26.13 -43.11
N THR A 129 -30.87 -27.28 -42.69
CA THR A 129 -30.88 -28.48 -43.52
C THR A 129 -32.26 -29.12 -43.44
N ASP A 130 -32.58 -29.88 -44.48
CA ASP A 130 -33.78 -30.69 -44.68
C ASP A 130 -35.01 -29.93 -45.16
N ASP A 131 -35.15 -29.85 -46.49
CA ASP A 131 -36.09 -30.73 -47.19
C ASP A 131 -35.89 -30.63 -48.72
N LEU A 132 -35.62 -31.77 -49.37
CA LEU A 132 -35.83 -32.06 -50.80
C LEU A 132 -35.43 -33.53 -51.07
N PRO A 133 -36.14 -34.30 -51.92
CA PRO A 133 -37.42 -34.07 -52.59
C PRO A 133 -38.58 -34.98 -52.11
#